data_AF-A0A3N5IS60-F1
#
_entry.id   AF-A0A3N5IS60-F1
#
_cell.length_a   1.000
_cell.length_b   1.000
_cell.length_c   1.000
_cell.angle_alpha   90.00
_cell.angle_beta   90.00
_cell.angle_gamma   90.00
#
_symmetry.space_group_name_H-M   'P 1'
#
loop_
_entity.id
_entity.type
_entity.pdbx_description
1 polymer ?
#
loop_
_entity_poly.entity_id
_entity_poly.type
_entity_poly.pdbx_seq_one_letter_code
_entity_poly.pdbx_strand_id
1 'polypeptide(L)' 'MDALGGSPIVLGGAAIVALAVWGWWQFYQFCPHCGAPTRRVQRGWLRCRRCGRQYRRGLRLR' A
#
# COMPACT_ATOMS: atom_id res chain seq x y z
N MET A 1 14.60 31.11 6.46
CA MET A 1 14.41 29.65 6.57
C MET A 1 14.22 29.12 5.14
N ASP A 2 15.24 29.12 4.29
CA ASP A 2 15.00 29.06 2.83
C ASP A 2 16.13 28.33 2.11
N ALA A 3 15.97 27.02 1.92
CA ALA A 3 16.76 26.20 0.98
C ALA A 3 16.09 24.86 0.68
N LEU A 4 15.20 24.39 1.56
CA LEU A 4 14.42 23.15 1.37
C LEU A 4 13.19 23.32 0.47
N GLY A 5 12.80 24.55 0.12
CA GLY A 5 11.53 24.88 -0.53
C GLY A 5 11.44 24.69 -2.05
N GLY A 6 12.47 24.14 -2.72
CA GLY A 6 12.42 24.07 -4.19
C GLY A 6 13.59 23.43 -4.91
N SER A 7 14.40 22.58 -4.25
CA SER A 7 15.40 21.82 -5.01
C SER A 7 14.67 20.85 -5.96
N PRO A 8 14.91 20.91 -7.28
CA PRO A 8 14.21 20.05 -8.24
C PRO A 8 14.45 18.56 -7.96
N ILE A 9 15.59 18.23 -7.34
CA ILE A 9 15.92 16.88 -6.89
C ILE A 9 14.99 16.45 -5.74
N VAL A 10 14.79 17.32 -4.75
CA VAL A 10 13.93 17.02 -3.59
C VAL A 10 12.47 16.89 -4.04
N LEU A 11 12.00 17.81 -4.90
CA LEU A 11 10.64 17.75 -5.45
C LEU A 11 10.43 16.49 -6.30
N GLY A 12 11.39 16.17 -7.19
CA GLY A 12 11.32 14.96 -8.02
C GLY A 12 11.35 13.68 -7.17
N GLY A 13 12.23 13.61 -6.17
CA GLY A 13 12.30 12.50 -5.24
C GLY A 13 10.99 12.33 -4.44
N ALA A 14 10.44 13.42 -3.90
CA ALA A 14 9.17 13.39 -3.18
C ALA A 14 8.01 12.91 -4.05
N ALA A 15 7.94 13.36 -5.32
CA ALA A 15 6.92 12.92 -6.27
C ALA A 15 7.01 11.41 -6.54
N ILE A 16 8.21 10.87 -6.76
CA ILE A 16 8.42 9.43 -6.97
C ILE A 16 7.99 8.62 -5.74
N VAL A 17 8.37 9.06 -4.54
CA VAL A 17 7.97 8.40 -3.28
C VAL A 17 6.45 8.43 -3.11
N ALA A 18 5.81 9.58 -3.36
CA ALA A 18 4.37 9.72 -3.27
C ALA A 18 3.64 8.76 -4.24
N LEU A 19 4.10 8.68 -5.50
CA LEU A 19 3.54 7.77 -6.50
C LEU A 19 3.77 6.29 -6.11
N ALA A 20 4.94 5.95 -5.57
CA ALA A 20 5.23 4.59 -5.11
C ALA A 20 4.32 4.18 -3.95
N VAL A 21 4.11 5.07 -2.97
CA VAL A 21 3.21 4.83 -1.83
C VAL A 21 1.75 4.74 -2.30
N TRP A 22 1.31 5.64 -3.18
CA TRP A 22 -0.02 5.59 -3.76
C TRP A 22 -0.24 4.28 -4.50
N GLY A 23 0.69 3.91 -5.39
CA GLY A 23 0.63 2.66 -6.14
C GLY A 23 0.57 1.47 -5.20
N TRP A 24 1.41 1.45 -4.17
CA TRP A 24 1.38 0.41 -3.15
C TRP A 24 -0.02 0.29 -2.52
N TRP A 25 -0.64 1.41 -2.11
CA TRP A 25 -1.98 1.39 -1.52
C TRP A 25 -3.06 0.89 -2.48
N GLN A 26 -2.92 1.12 -3.79
CA GLN A 26 -3.89 0.64 -4.80
C GLN A 26 -3.69 -0.84 -5.15
N PHE A 27 -2.45 -1.32 -5.24
CA PHE A 27 -2.14 -2.68 -5.69
C PHE A 27 -2.16 -3.71 -4.55
N TYR A 28 -1.83 -3.30 -3.33
CA TYR A 28 -1.81 -4.18 -2.16
C TYR A 28 -3.11 -4.09 -1.39
N GLN A 29 -3.70 -5.24 -1.07
CA GLN A 29 -4.86 -5.29 -0.19
C GLN A 29 -4.43 -5.41 1.26
N PHE A 30 -5.04 -4.61 2.12
CA PHE A 30 -4.84 -4.64 3.56
C PHE A 30 -5.96 -5.41 4.25
N CYS A 31 -5.64 -5.99 5.41
CA CYS A 31 -6.64 -6.67 6.20
C CYS A 31 -7.61 -5.64 6.82
N PRO A 32 -8.93 -5.80 6.65
CA PRO A 32 -9.94 -4.91 7.24
C PRO A 32 -9.95 -4.89 8.77
N HIS A 33 -9.49 -5.98 9.41
CA HIS A 33 -9.51 -6.09 10.86
C HIS A 33 -8.28 -5.49 11.54
N CYS A 34 -7.11 -5.60 10.92
CA CYS A 34 -5.84 -5.27 11.59
C CYS A 34 -4.92 -4.36 10.78
N GLY A 35 -5.35 -3.93 9.59
CA GLY A 35 -4.57 -3.06 8.70
C GLY A 35 -3.30 -3.68 8.13
N ALA A 36 -2.96 -4.92 8.48
CA ALA A 36 -1.73 -5.56 8.03
C ALA A 36 -1.82 -5.91 6.52
N PRO A 37 -0.69 -5.83 5.79
CA PRO A 37 -0.65 -6.21 4.38
C PRO A 37 -0.97 -7.69 4.21
N THR A 38 -1.84 -8.00 3.26
CA THR A 38 -2.19 -9.39 2.93
C THR A 38 -1.26 -9.94 1.86
N ARG A 39 -0.95 -11.24 1.93
CA ARG A 39 -0.13 -11.96 0.93
C ARG A 39 -1.04 -12.84 0.09
N ARG A 40 -0.81 -12.90 -1.22
CA ARG A 40 -1.52 -13.86 -2.08
C ARG A 40 -1.05 -15.28 -1.76
N VAL A 41 -1.99 -16.19 -1.54
CA VAL A 41 -1.69 -17.61 -1.28
C VAL A 41 -2.09 -18.48 -2.48
N GLN A 42 -3.23 -18.20 -3.10
CA GLN A 42 -3.71 -18.86 -4.32
C GLN A 42 -4.40 -17.86 -5.26
N ARG A 43 -4.70 -18.26 -6.50
CA ARG A 43 -5.48 -17.42 -7.44
C ARG A 43 -6.79 -17.00 -6.77
N GLY A 44 -6.94 -15.70 -6.54
CA GLY A 44 -8.14 -15.13 -5.93
C GLY A 44 -8.19 -15.21 -4.39
N TRP A 45 -7.15 -15.68 -3.71
CA TRP A 45 -7.11 -15.74 -2.23
C TRP A 45 -5.94 -14.97 -1.63
N LEU A 46 -6.24 -14.19 -0.60
CA LEU A 46 -5.33 -13.34 0.16
C LEU A 46 -5.31 -13.82 1.62
N ARG A 47 -4.15 -13.85 2.26
CA ARG A 47 -4.01 -14.18 3.68
C ARG A 47 -3.31 -13.06 4.43
N CYS A 48 -3.91 -12.65 5.53
CA CYS A 48 -3.33 -11.70 6.48
C CYS A 48 -2.12 -12.31 7.18
N ARG A 49 -0.96 -11.64 7.14
CA ARG A 49 0.25 -12.13 7.82
C ARG A 49 0.19 -12.05 9.34
N ARG A 50 -0.59 -11.10 9.89
CA ARG A 50 -0.67 -10.87 11.33
C ARG A 50 -1.76 -11.71 12.00
N CYS A 51 -2.95 -11.67 11.41
CA CYS A 51 -4.16 -12.29 11.93
C CYS A 51 -4.48 -13.67 11.33
N GLY A 52 -3.74 -14.10 10.31
CA GLY A 52 -3.88 -15.44 9.70
C GLY A 52 -5.14 -15.65 8.85
N ARG A 53 -6.13 -14.74 8.89
CA ARG A 53 -7.40 -14.84 8.14
C ARG A 53 -7.19 -14.80 6.64
N GLN A 54 -8.04 -15.52 5.93
CA GLN A 54 -8.06 -15.60 4.47
C GLN A 54 -9.28 -14.85 3.90
N TYR A 55 -9.06 -14.14 2.80
CA TYR A 55 -10.07 -13.33 2.10
C TYR A 55 -10.01 -13.62 0.61
N ARG A 56 -11.15 -13.53 -0.07
CA ARG A 56 -11.14 -13.53 -1.53
C ARG A 56 -10.68 -12.19 -2.07
N ARG A 57 -9.91 -12.23 -3.15
CA ARG A 57 -9.45 -11.06 -3.89
C ARG A 57 -10.66 -10.35 -4.49
N GLY A 58 -10.85 -9.08 -4.16
CA GLY A 58 -11.99 -8.28 -4.60
C GLY A 58 -13.15 -8.22 -3.60
N LEU A 59 -13.00 -8.80 -2.40
CA LEU A 59 -13.91 -8.56 -1.29
C LEU A 59 -13.75 -7.10 -0.83
N ARG A 60 -14.50 -6.17 -1.44
CA ARG A 60 -14.61 -4.79 -0.99
C ARG A 60 -15.49 -4.79 0.26
N LEU A 61 -14.86 -4.69 1.42
CA LEU A 61 -15.56 -4.25 2.62
C LEU A 61 -15.73 -2.74 2.46
N ARG A 62 -16.94 -2.36 2.06
CA ARG A 62 -17.37 -0.97 1.95
C ARG A 62 -17.71 -0.44 3.33
#